data_AF-A0A971JQN8-F1
#
_entry.id   AF-A0A971JQN8-F1
#
_cell.length_a   1.000
_cell.length_b   1.000
_cell.length_c   1.000
_cell.angle_alpha   90.00
_cell.angle_beta   90.00
_cell.angle_gamma   90.00
#
_symmetry.space_group_name_H-M   'P 1'
#
loop_
_entity.id
_entity.type
_entity.pdbx_description
1 polymer ?
#
loop_
_entity_poly.entity_id
_entity_poly.type
_entity_poly.pdbx_seq_one_letter_code
_entity_poly.pdbx_strand_id
1 'polypeptide(L)'
;MPKFFIEQVIDEQTQCISLTDRDAHHIAHVLRLKPGDGILVCDGARTDLHCEIEQISDRAVQLKILHRSLSQTEPPYQVVLYQGLVKGDKMSQIIQKSVELGVTSIVPVICRRSVSTPAETGRDKKNSRWNRIAEEAAKQCGRGICPDVQPICLFEDSLR
;
A
#
# COMPACT_ATOMS: atom_id res chain seq x y z
N MET A 1 -9.50 -9.34 -10.28
CA MET A 1 -9.78 -9.72 -8.89
C MET A 1 -9.25 -8.61 -7.97
N PRO A 2 -10.03 -8.07 -7.02
CA PRO A 2 -9.56 -7.01 -6.11
C PRO A 2 -8.39 -7.48 -5.25
N LYS A 3 -7.43 -6.59 -4.95
CA LYS A 3 -6.22 -6.89 -4.18
C LYS A 3 -6.19 -6.12 -2.85
N PHE A 4 -5.83 -6.81 -1.78
CA PHE A 4 -5.66 -6.28 -0.44
C PHE A 4 -4.27 -6.61 0.12
N PHE A 5 -3.82 -5.87 1.12
CA PHE A 5 -2.53 -6.10 1.78
C PHE A 5 -2.75 -6.40 3.26
N ILE A 6 -1.93 -7.27 3.82
CA ILE A 6 -1.86 -7.54 5.25
C ILE A 6 -0.41 -7.40 5.73
N GLU A 7 -0.23 -6.85 6.92
CA GLU A 7 1.09 -6.66 7.54
C GLU A 7 1.53 -7.90 8.33
N GLN A 8 1.26 -9.09 7.80
CA GLN A 8 1.65 -10.35 8.43
C GLN A 8 2.04 -11.38 7.36
N VAL A 9 3.22 -11.97 7.55
CA VAL A 9 3.64 -13.13 6.76
C VAL A 9 2.78 -14.31 7.20
N ILE A 10 2.05 -14.88 6.25
CA ILE A 10 1.15 -16.00 6.52
C ILE A 10 1.91 -17.31 6.32
N ASP A 11 2.04 -18.10 7.38
CA ASP A 11 2.64 -19.45 7.32
C ASP A 11 1.95 -20.31 6.25
N GLU A 12 2.70 -21.16 5.55
CA GLU A 12 2.23 -22.07 4.49
C GLU A 12 1.07 -22.96 4.94
N GLN A 13 1.06 -23.36 6.22
CA GLN A 13 0.00 -24.20 6.79
C GLN A 13 -1.32 -23.46 7.04
N THR A 14 -1.31 -22.13 6.97
CA THR A 14 -2.51 -21.32 7.19
C THR A 14 -3.47 -21.48 6.02
N GLN A 15 -4.71 -21.85 6.32
CA GLN A 15 -5.77 -22.08 5.32
C GLN A 15 -6.84 -21.00 5.32
N CYS A 16 -6.96 -20.23 6.40
CA CYS A 16 -7.94 -19.15 6.52
C CYS A 16 -7.27 -17.89 7.07
N ILE A 17 -7.70 -16.73 6.56
CA ILE A 17 -7.27 -15.41 7.03
C ILE A 17 -8.48 -14.49 7.16
N SER A 18 -8.34 -13.45 7.98
CA SER A 18 -9.37 -12.44 8.16
C SER A 18 -8.86 -11.06 7.76
N LEU A 19 -9.71 -10.31 7.05
CA LEU A 19 -9.51 -8.88 6.83
C LEU A 19 -10.46 -8.13 7.76
N THR A 20 -9.95 -7.09 8.45
CA THR A 20 -10.72 -6.32 9.43
C THR A 20 -10.88 -4.87 9.02
N ASP A 21 -11.71 -4.16 9.77
CA ASP A 21 -11.82 -2.70 9.76
C ASP A 21 -12.07 -2.12 8.37
N ARG A 22 -11.08 -1.42 7.83
CA ARG A 22 -11.18 -0.65 6.60
C ARG A 22 -11.33 -1.55 5.37
N ASP A 23 -10.60 -2.65 5.32
CA ASP A 23 -10.65 -3.57 4.19
C ASP A 23 -11.95 -4.38 4.21
N ALA A 24 -12.44 -4.77 5.40
CA ALA A 24 -13.76 -5.37 5.54
C ALA A 24 -14.88 -4.43 5.05
N HIS A 25 -14.86 -3.16 5.46
CA HIS A 25 -15.82 -2.17 4.99
C HIS A 25 -15.72 -1.93 3.47
N HIS A 26 -14.50 -1.89 2.91
CA HIS A 26 -14.30 -1.75 1.46
C HIS A 26 -14.93 -2.92 0.71
N ILE A 27 -14.68 -4.15 1.14
CA ILE A 27 -15.22 -5.37 0.54
C ILE A 27 -16.76 -5.37 0.58
N ALA A 28 -17.35 -5.12 1.75
CA ALA A 28 -18.79 -5.25 1.94
C ALA A 28 -19.60 -4.09 1.34
N HIS A 29 -19.16 -2.84 1.52
CA HIS A 29 -19.99 -1.67 1.19
C HIS A 29 -19.61 -1.00 -0.14
N VAL A 30 -18.33 -1.03 -0.52
CA VAL A 30 -17.84 -0.37 -1.74
C VAL A 30 -17.82 -1.33 -2.91
N LEU A 31 -17.15 -2.48 -2.76
CA LEU A 31 -17.09 -3.51 -3.81
C LEU A 31 -18.34 -4.40 -3.83
N ARG A 32 -19.05 -4.50 -2.69
CA ARG A 32 -20.29 -5.28 -2.53
C ARG A 32 -20.12 -6.76 -2.90
N LEU A 33 -18.95 -7.30 -2.56
CA LEU A 33 -18.66 -8.72 -2.75
C LEU A 33 -19.48 -9.58 -1.78
N LYS A 34 -19.61 -10.86 -2.11
CA LYS A 34 -20.41 -11.84 -1.39
C LYS A 34 -19.57 -13.08 -1.06
N PRO A 35 -20.02 -13.92 -0.10
CA PRO A 35 -19.48 -15.26 0.05
C PRO A 35 -19.45 -16.02 -1.29
N GLY A 36 -18.32 -16.66 -1.59
CA GLY A 36 -18.02 -17.30 -2.86
C GLY A 36 -17.25 -16.43 -3.87
N ASP A 37 -17.16 -15.10 -3.66
CA ASP A 37 -16.36 -14.24 -4.52
C ASP A 37 -14.86 -14.38 -4.23
N GLY A 38 -14.05 -14.32 -5.29
CA GLY A 38 -12.59 -14.37 -5.19
C GLY A 38 -11.96 -13.01 -4.91
N ILE A 39 -10.95 -12.98 -4.04
CA ILE A 39 -10.09 -11.82 -3.79
C ILE A 39 -8.61 -12.23 -3.69
N LEU A 40 -7.71 -11.28 -3.94
CA LEU A 40 -6.28 -11.47 -3.78
C LEU A 40 -5.82 -10.79 -2.49
N VAL A 41 -5.08 -11.50 -1.65
CA VAL A 41 -4.44 -10.92 -0.46
C VAL A 41 -2.94 -11.07 -0.60
N CYS A 42 -2.22 -9.97 -0.51
CA CYS A 42 -0.77 -9.97 -0.53
C CYS A 42 -0.21 -9.78 0.87
N ASP A 43 0.76 -10.61 1.25
CA ASP A 43 1.44 -10.56 2.54
C ASP A 43 2.49 -9.44 2.65
N GLY A 44 2.61 -8.59 1.62
CA GLY A 44 3.61 -7.54 1.54
C GLY A 44 5.03 -8.05 1.26
N ALA A 45 5.24 -9.37 1.22
CA ALA A 45 6.50 -10.05 0.96
C ALA A 45 6.51 -10.71 -0.44
N ARG A 46 5.75 -10.15 -1.39
CA ARG A 46 5.57 -10.65 -2.77
C ARG A 46 4.89 -12.01 -2.86
N THR A 47 4.14 -12.44 -1.86
CA THR A 47 3.26 -13.61 -2.00
C THR A 47 1.83 -13.14 -2.18
N ASP A 48 1.22 -13.58 -3.27
CA ASP A 48 -0.19 -13.40 -3.56
C ASP A 48 -0.96 -14.65 -3.15
N LEU A 49 -1.87 -14.48 -2.18
CA LEU A 49 -2.82 -15.48 -1.71
C LEU A 49 -4.12 -15.30 -2.49
N HIS A 50 -4.51 -16.33 -3.23
CA HIS A 50 -5.80 -16.36 -3.91
C HIS A 50 -6.83 -16.92 -2.95
N CYS A 51 -7.77 -16.08 -2.56
CA CYS A 51 -8.73 -16.39 -1.53
C CYS A 51 -10.16 -16.35 -2.04
N GLU A 52 -11.02 -17.14 -1.42
CA GLU A 52 -12.46 -17.08 -1.57
C GLU A 52 -13.08 -16.52 -0.28
N ILE A 53 -14.08 -15.66 -0.40
CA ILE A 53 -14.81 -15.14 0.75
C ILE A 53 -15.71 -16.25 1.31
N GLU A 54 -15.48 -16.66 2.56
CA GLU A 54 -16.36 -17.63 3.25
C GLU A 54 -17.50 -16.91 3.97
N GLN A 55 -17.19 -15.81 4.65
CA GLN A 55 -18.18 -15.08 5.45
C GLN A 55 -17.85 -13.59 5.50
N ILE A 56 -18.90 -12.77 5.45
CA ILE A 56 -18.82 -11.32 5.66
C ILE A 56 -19.62 -10.99 6.92
N SER A 57 -19.00 -10.22 7.82
CA SER A 57 -19.61 -9.63 9.01
C SER A 57 -19.35 -8.13 9.05
N ASP A 58 -20.01 -7.41 9.95
CA ASP A 58 -19.86 -5.95 10.07
C ASP A 58 -18.44 -5.50 10.40
N ARG A 59 -17.60 -6.38 10.98
CA ARG A 59 -16.24 -6.04 11.44
C ARG A 59 -15.13 -6.79 10.71
N ALA A 60 -15.45 -7.91 10.08
CA ALA A 60 -14.44 -8.78 9.48
C ALA A 60 -14.99 -9.57 8.29
N VAL A 61 -14.10 -9.85 7.34
CA VAL A 61 -14.32 -10.77 6.23
C VAL A 61 -13.40 -11.97 6.41
N GLN A 62 -13.99 -13.16 6.49
CA GLN A 62 -13.28 -14.42 6.59
C GLN A 62 -13.02 -14.97 5.20
N LEU A 63 -11.79 -15.42 4.98
CA LEU A 63 -11.29 -15.82 3.68
C LEU A 63 -10.65 -17.19 3.78
N LYS A 64 -10.95 -18.05 2.80
CA LYS A 64 -10.26 -19.32 2.60
C LYS A 64 -9.19 -19.16 1.54
N ILE A 65 -7.96 -19.56 1.87
CA ILE A 65 -6.85 -19.58 0.92
C ILE A 65 -7.02 -20.80 0.01
N LEU A 66 -7.16 -20.56 -1.29
CA LEU A 66 -7.26 -21.60 -2.31
C LEU A 66 -5.88 -22.02 -2.82
N HIS A 67 -5.02 -21.05 -3.13
CA HIS A 67 -3.63 -21.30 -3.53
C HIS A 67 -2.76 -20.06 -3.32
N ARG A 68 -1.44 -20.24 -3.41
CA ARG A 68 -0.42 -19.21 -3.22
C ARG A 68 0.45 -19.10 -4.46
N SER A 69 0.86 -17.88 -4.79
CA SER A 69 1.73 -17.61 -5.93
C SER A 69 2.66 -16.45 -5.64
N LEU A 70 3.85 -16.43 -6.22
CA LEU A 70 4.71 -15.25 -6.17
C LEU A 70 4.12 -14.14 -7.04
N SER A 71 4.13 -12.93 -6.51
CA SER A 71 3.70 -11.73 -7.23
C SER A 71 4.72 -11.39 -8.32
N GLN A 72 4.26 -11.30 -9.56
CA GLN A 72 5.11 -11.07 -10.74
C GLN A 72 5.10 -9.62 -11.21
N THR A 73 4.47 -8.72 -10.45
CA THR A 73 4.24 -7.33 -10.86
C THR A 73 5.38 -6.38 -10.50
N GLU A 74 6.38 -6.86 -9.75
CA GLU A 74 7.51 -6.03 -9.33
C GLU A 74 8.60 -5.96 -10.41
N PRO A 75 9.14 -4.75 -10.69
CA PRO A 75 10.29 -4.60 -11.59
C PRO A 75 11.52 -5.39 -11.10
N PRO A 76 12.44 -5.75 -12.01
CA PRO A 76 13.68 -6.46 -11.67
C PRO A 76 14.72 -5.56 -11.00
N TYR A 77 14.41 -4.29 -10.76
CA TYR A 77 15.30 -3.29 -10.17
C TYR A 77 14.60 -2.55 -9.02
N GLN A 78 15.38 -2.03 -8.09
CA GLN A 78 14.89 -1.21 -6.99
C GLN A 78 15.10 0.27 -7.30
N VAL A 79 14.04 1.07 -7.14
CA VAL A 79 14.09 2.53 -7.32
C VAL A 79 13.63 3.19 -6.04
N VAL A 80 14.46 4.04 -5.46
CA VAL A 80 14.07 4.92 -4.35
C VAL A 80 13.95 6.34 -4.91
N LEU A 81 12.75 6.91 -4.83
CA LEU A 81 12.48 8.26 -5.34
C LEU A 81 12.68 9.27 -4.21
N TYR A 82 13.73 10.08 -4.31
CA TYR A 82 13.91 11.27 -3.50
C TYR A 82 13.14 12.43 -4.12
N GLN A 83 11.97 12.74 -3.56
CA GLN A 83 11.06 13.73 -4.10
C GLN A 83 11.11 15.03 -3.30
N GLY A 84 11.60 16.10 -3.94
CA GLY A 84 11.52 17.45 -3.37
C GLY A 84 10.08 17.86 -3.11
N LEU A 85 9.79 18.43 -1.93
CA LEU A 85 8.43 18.84 -1.56
C LEU A 85 7.88 19.90 -2.53
N VAL A 86 6.71 19.60 -3.12
CA VAL A 86 5.98 20.51 -4.00
C VAL A 86 4.81 21.18 -3.28
N LYS A 87 4.36 22.33 -3.79
CA LYS A 87 3.21 23.08 -3.26
C LYS A 87 1.89 22.42 -3.65
N GLY A 88 0.93 22.47 -2.73
CA GLY A 88 -0.44 21.96 -2.93
C GLY A 88 -0.52 20.44 -2.90
N ASP A 89 -1.56 19.88 -3.53
CA ASP A 89 -1.83 18.44 -3.50
C ASP A 89 -1.09 17.62 -4.58
N LYS A 90 -0.15 18.24 -5.32
CA LYS A 90 0.63 17.56 -6.38
C LYS A 90 1.43 16.36 -5.86
N MET A 91 1.85 16.39 -4.59
CA MET A 91 2.55 15.26 -3.96
C MET A 91 1.75 13.96 -4.05
N SER A 92 0.43 14.02 -3.85
CA SER A 92 -0.45 12.84 -3.90
C SER A 92 -0.39 12.16 -5.27
N GLN A 93 -0.41 12.95 -6.35
CA GLN A 93 -0.32 12.44 -7.72
C GLN A 93 1.07 11.86 -8.01
N ILE A 94 2.14 12.51 -7.55
CA ILE A 94 3.50 12.00 -7.71
C ILE A 94 3.64 10.64 -7.02
N ILE A 95 3.16 10.52 -5.78
CA ILE A 95 3.19 9.26 -5.03
C ILE A 95 2.43 8.18 -5.79
N GLN A 96 1.17 8.43 -6.14
CA GLN A 96 0.33 7.47 -6.86
C GLN A 96 1.02 6.97 -8.13
N LYS A 97 1.52 7.88 -8.98
CA LYS A 97 2.16 7.51 -10.25
C LYS A 97 3.52 6.84 -10.07
N SER A 98 4.28 7.21 -9.05
CA SER A 98 5.55 6.54 -8.73
C SER A 98 5.32 5.10 -8.27
N VAL A 99 4.25 4.86 -7.48
CA VAL A 99 3.84 3.50 -7.10
C VAL A 99 3.44 2.69 -8.32
N GLU A 100 2.60 3.24 -9.20
CA GLU A 100 2.19 2.56 -10.45
C GLU A 100 3.37 2.21 -11.37
N LEU A 101 4.44 3.04 -11.36
CA LEU A 101 5.66 2.81 -12.11
C LEU A 101 6.67 1.87 -11.42
N GLY A 102 6.34 1.34 -10.24
CA GLY A 102 7.13 0.32 -9.55
C GLY A 102 8.24 0.85 -8.64
N VAL A 103 8.10 2.07 -8.10
CA VAL A 103 9.05 2.59 -7.08
C VAL A 103 9.07 1.68 -5.85
N THR A 104 10.23 1.44 -5.26
CA THR A 104 10.36 0.63 -4.03
C THR A 104 10.05 1.45 -2.78
N SER A 105 10.48 2.71 -2.75
CA SER A 105 10.20 3.64 -1.64
C SER A 105 10.28 5.09 -2.13
N ILE A 106 9.57 5.99 -1.44
CA ILE A 106 9.59 7.42 -1.73
C ILE A 106 10.09 8.17 -0.48
N VAL A 107 11.12 9.00 -0.65
CA VAL A 107 11.67 9.86 0.40
C VAL A 107 11.29 11.31 0.10
N PRO A 108 10.35 11.92 0.84
CA PRO A 108 10.03 13.32 0.67
C PRO A 108 11.14 14.19 1.26
N VAL A 109 11.69 15.10 0.45
CA VAL A 109 12.86 15.90 0.82
C VAL A 109 12.54 17.39 0.84
N ILE A 110 12.92 18.07 1.92
CA ILE A 110 12.92 19.53 2.00
C ILE A 110 14.22 20.03 1.35
N CYS A 111 14.09 20.64 0.18
CA CYS A 111 15.19 21.23 -0.57
C CYS A 111 15.25 22.75 -0.34
N ARG A 112 16.40 23.37 -0.66
CA ARG A 112 16.61 24.83 -0.53
C ARG A 112 15.52 25.70 -1.18
N ARG A 113 14.92 25.24 -2.27
CA ARG A 113 13.85 25.95 -3.02
C ARG A 113 12.45 25.36 -2.79
N SER A 114 12.26 24.50 -1.79
CA SER A 114 10.96 23.96 -1.44
C SER A 114 10.06 25.08 -0.91
N VAL A 115 8.94 25.30 -1.59
CA VAL A 115 8.01 26.41 -1.28
C VAL A 115 7.02 26.04 -0.18
N SER A 116 6.84 24.74 0.08
CA SER A 116 5.93 24.23 1.10
C SER A 116 6.71 23.38 2.10
N THR A 117 7.00 23.97 3.26
CA THR A 117 7.67 23.29 4.37
C THR A 117 6.67 23.15 5.51
N PRO A 118 6.06 21.98 5.70
CA PRO A 118 5.18 21.76 6.86
C PRO A 118 5.99 21.92 8.15
N ALA A 119 5.36 22.55 9.15
CA ALA A 119 5.85 22.53 10.52
C ALA A 119 6.04 21.08 10.99
N GLU A 120 7.00 20.85 11.88
CA GLU A 120 7.35 19.49 12.34
C GLU A 120 6.13 18.69 12.82
N THR A 121 5.26 19.33 13.60
CA THR A 121 4.00 18.74 14.10
C THR A 121 3.01 18.31 13.02
N GLY A 122 3.13 18.83 11.80
CA GLY A 122 2.29 18.47 10.65
C GLY A 122 2.89 17.41 9.73
N ARG A 123 4.14 17.02 9.93
CA ARG A 123 4.86 16.10 9.03
C ARG A 123 4.30 14.68 9.12
N ASP A 124 4.07 14.17 10.32
CA ASP A 124 3.58 12.80 10.54
C ASP A 124 2.18 12.61 9.95
N LYS A 125 1.30 13.59 10.13
CA LYS A 125 -0.04 13.57 9.52
C LYS A 125 0.00 13.55 8.00
N LYS A 126 0.94 14.28 7.38
CA LYS A 126 1.14 14.25 5.92
C LYS A 126 1.71 12.91 5.47
N ASN A 127 2.71 12.40 6.18
CA ASN A 127 3.33 11.11 5.89
C ASN A 127 2.30 9.97 5.94
N SER A 128 1.49 9.91 7.01
CA SER A 128 0.40 8.92 7.12
C SER A 128 -0.60 9.00 5.96
N ARG A 129 -1.00 10.23 5.56
CA ARG A 129 -1.85 10.43 4.37
C ARG A 129 -1.19 9.91 3.09
N TRP A 130 0.11 10.13 2.92
CA TRP A 130 0.86 9.70 1.75
C TRP A 130 1.06 8.20 1.68
N ASN A 131 1.35 7.56 2.81
CA ASN A 131 1.42 6.10 2.92
C ASN A 131 0.08 5.45 2.54
N ARG A 132 -1.04 6.03 2.98
CA ARG A 132 -2.37 5.58 2.54
C ARG A 132 -2.57 5.70 1.02
N ILE A 133 -2.08 6.75 0.38
CA ILE A 133 -2.16 6.91 -1.07
C ILE A 133 -1.30 5.87 -1.79
N ALA A 134 -0.10 5.59 -1.26
CA ALA A 134 0.78 4.56 -1.78
C ALA A 134 0.14 3.17 -1.69
N GLU A 135 -0.49 2.86 -0.56
CA GLU A 135 -1.23 1.60 -0.34
C GLU A 135 -2.40 1.46 -1.32
N GLU A 136 -3.24 2.50 -1.46
CA GLU A 136 -4.36 2.50 -2.41
C GLU A 136 -3.89 2.33 -3.86
N ALA A 137 -2.79 3.00 -4.23
CA ALA A 137 -2.19 2.87 -5.56
C ALA A 137 -1.65 1.45 -5.78
N ALA A 138 -0.94 0.88 -4.81
CA ALA A 138 -0.40 -0.48 -4.88
C ALA A 138 -1.52 -1.53 -5.03
N LYS A 139 -2.64 -1.36 -4.29
CA LYS A 139 -3.83 -2.23 -4.41
C LYS A 139 -4.41 -2.16 -5.81
N GLN A 140 -4.50 -0.95 -6.37
CA GLN A 140 -5.11 -0.71 -7.67
C GLN A 140 -4.26 -1.20 -8.85
N CYS A 141 -2.94 -1.03 -8.80
CA CYS A 141 -2.03 -1.51 -9.86
C CYS A 141 -1.51 -2.94 -9.65
N GLY A 142 -1.94 -3.61 -8.57
CA GLY A 142 -1.68 -5.04 -8.35
C GLY A 142 -0.26 -5.37 -7.89
N ARG A 143 0.42 -4.42 -7.25
CA ARG A 143 1.82 -4.61 -6.80
C ARG A 143 1.97 -5.71 -5.77
N GLY A 144 3.14 -6.36 -5.77
CA GLY A 144 3.49 -7.40 -4.81
C GLY A 144 4.06 -6.85 -3.51
N ILE A 145 4.36 -5.54 -3.48
CA ILE A 145 4.78 -4.82 -2.28
C ILE A 145 3.99 -3.52 -2.17
N CYS A 146 3.78 -3.07 -0.93
CA CYS A 146 3.32 -1.72 -0.66
C CYS A 146 4.56 -0.83 -0.43
N PRO A 147 4.91 0.09 -1.35
CA PRO A 147 6.07 0.95 -1.14
C PRO A 147 5.82 1.94 -0.02
N ASP A 148 6.80 2.06 0.88
CA ASP A 148 6.73 3.00 2.00
C ASP A 148 7.10 4.42 1.56
N VAL A 149 6.34 5.40 2.05
CA VAL A 149 6.68 6.81 2.00
C VAL A 149 7.39 7.17 3.30
N GLN A 150 8.69 7.43 3.23
CA GLN A 150 9.50 7.70 4.42
C GLN A 150 9.17 9.05 5.08
N PRO A 151 9.54 9.23 6.35
CA PRO A 151 9.44 10.53 7.01
C PRO A 151 10.12 11.65 6.22
N ILE A 152 9.54 12.84 6.29
CA ILE A 152 10.07 14.02 5.60
C ILE A 152 11.42 14.39 6.22
N CYS A 153 12.48 14.41 5.41
CA CYS A 153 13.83 14.77 5.83
C CYS A 153 14.35 16.03 5.13
N LEU A 154 15.44 16.60 5.64
CA LEU A 154 16.18 17.65 4.95
C LEU A 154 17.04 17.05 3.84
N PHE A 155 17.32 17.83 2.80
CA PHE A 155 18.19 17.36 1.70
C PHE A 155 19.56 16.88 2.18
N GLU A 156 20.16 17.54 3.16
CA GLU A 156 21.45 17.15 3.71
C GLU A 156 21.41 15.78 4.41
N ASP A 157 20.30 15.46 5.08
CA ASP A 157 20.11 14.17 5.75
C ASP A 157 19.86 13.04 4.75
N SER A 158 19.33 13.36 3.57
CA SER A 158 18.98 12.39 2.53
C SER A 158 20.18 11.82 1.76
N LEU A 159 21.35 12.45 1.88
CA LEU A 159 22.59 12.08 1.18
C LEU A 159 23.50 11.15 1.99
N ARG A 160 23.09 10.79 3.21
CA ARG A 160 23.88 9.97 4.14
C ARG A 160 23.54 8.49 4.03
#